data_AF-A0A935NXD7-F1
#
_entry.id   AF-A0A935NXD7-F1
#
_cell.length_a   1.000
_cell.length_b   1.000
_cell.length_c   1.000
_cell.angle_alpha   90.00
_cell.angle_beta   90.00
_cell.angle_gamma   90.00
#
_symmetry.space_group_name_H-M   'P 1'
#
loop_
_entity.id
_entity.type
_entity.pdbx_description
1 polymer ?
#
loop_
_entity_poly.entity_id
_entity_poly.type
_entity_poly.pdbx_seq_one_letter_code
_entity_poly.pdbx_strand_id
1 'polypeptide(L)'
;MSETELRAAVCPSPELIEHAVCVCGDFSQTGALNVKRGPAGVGSVGVNGMTELVARTQVAGAWHAWGGFFSVGSTGLGPEAGIGGSLYTPADFGNVGELTIAGDLHVGGNLESTGSLTVGGTLGVKGATDIVGQSEIAARGAYVAPTAPPCGCDDATSFDVALAVAAARQAAGGNTSEELVGDHSVRLTTGAYYLANPSSVGNVEHLIDGNVSIFVDGSLESVGKAEWKLAPGAKLSLFVSGTVSHVGNVLAGSDADPEAFRLYIGGEAAALETVGESAFFGSIYAPKATVSYVGNTRVVGSIYAKELSGVGELTIEYGRPVTPPSSCDAPPAPSDGDGIE
;
A
#
# COMPACT_ATOMS: atom_id res chain seq x y z
N MET A 1 -10.99 19.08 23.09
CA MET A 1 -11.13 18.98 21.64
C MET A 1 -12.61 18.99 21.32
N SER A 2 -13.05 19.85 20.40
CA SER A 2 -14.46 19.90 19.98
C SER A 2 -14.83 18.67 19.14
N GLU A 3 -16.12 18.33 19.06
CA GLU A 3 -16.64 17.21 18.25
C GLU A 3 -16.27 17.35 16.75
N THR A 4 -16.16 18.58 16.26
CA THR A 4 -15.71 18.90 14.90
C THR A 4 -14.21 18.66 14.72
N GLU A 5 -13.37 19.00 15.70
CA GLU A 5 -11.92 18.72 15.68
C GLU A 5 -11.64 17.22 15.81
N LEU A 6 -12.45 16.50 16.61
CA LEU A 6 -12.41 15.04 16.73
C LEU A 6 -12.78 14.37 15.41
N ARG A 7 -13.84 14.81 14.73
CA ARG A 7 -14.23 14.29 13.41
C ARG A 7 -13.17 14.55 12.33
N ALA A 8 -12.55 15.74 12.32
CA ALA A 8 -11.47 16.04 11.38
C ALA A 8 -10.19 15.23 11.67
N ALA A 9 -9.90 14.94 12.94
CA ALA A 9 -8.79 14.07 13.34
C ALA A 9 -9.03 12.58 13.06
N VAL A 10 -10.28 12.14 12.90
CA VAL A 10 -10.65 10.72 12.73
C VAL A 10 -11.05 10.38 11.28
N CYS A 11 -11.39 11.37 10.44
CA CYS A 11 -11.73 11.15 9.03
C CYS A 11 -10.60 11.48 8.05
N PRO A 12 -10.06 10.48 7.32
CA PRO A 12 -9.13 10.72 6.22
C PRO A 12 -9.81 11.36 4.99
N SER A 13 -9.07 12.18 4.24
CA SER A 13 -9.52 12.82 3.00
C SER A 13 -9.77 11.79 1.88
N PRO A 14 -10.75 12.02 0.97
CA PRO A 14 -10.99 11.14 -0.19
C PRO A 14 -9.79 11.02 -1.15
N GLU A 15 -8.92 12.02 -1.19
CA GLU A 15 -7.88 12.16 -2.22
C GLU A 15 -6.49 11.70 -1.74
N LEU A 16 -6.41 10.83 -0.74
CA LEU A 16 -5.11 10.46 -0.14
C LEU A 16 -4.22 9.60 -1.05
N ILE A 17 -4.76 8.97 -2.10
CA ILE A 17 -4.01 8.00 -2.90
C ILE A 17 -4.28 8.21 -4.41
N GLU A 18 -3.31 8.81 -5.10
CA GLU A 18 -3.36 9.13 -6.54
C GLU A 18 -2.79 8.02 -7.44
N HIS A 19 -1.98 7.13 -6.88
CA HIS A 19 -1.29 6.04 -7.57
C HIS A 19 -1.69 4.69 -6.99
N ALA A 20 -1.58 3.61 -7.78
CA ALA A 20 -1.80 2.26 -7.24
C ALA A 20 -0.79 1.92 -6.14
N VAL A 21 0.42 2.45 -6.29
CA VAL A 21 1.48 2.40 -5.29
C VAL A 21 2.07 3.80 -5.16
N CYS A 22 2.07 4.33 -3.95
CA CYS A 22 2.78 5.55 -3.56
C CYS A 22 3.72 5.25 -2.39
N VAL A 23 5.01 5.51 -2.56
CA VAL A 23 6.04 5.27 -1.52
C VAL A 23 6.83 6.54 -1.26
N CYS A 24 6.92 6.94 0.01
CA CYS A 24 7.57 8.19 0.42
C CYS A 24 9.10 8.11 0.50
N GLY A 25 9.61 6.93 0.80
CA GLY A 25 11.01 6.56 0.79
C GLY A 25 11.27 5.57 -0.34
N ASP A 26 11.98 4.50 -0.03
CA ASP A 26 12.47 3.53 -0.97
C ASP A 26 11.46 2.40 -1.23
N PHE A 27 11.47 1.90 -2.46
CA PHE A 27 10.72 0.72 -2.86
C PHE A 27 11.69 -0.36 -3.32
N SER A 28 11.77 -1.45 -2.57
CA SER A 28 12.52 -2.65 -2.94
C SER A 28 11.61 -3.85 -3.17
N GLN A 29 11.86 -4.61 -4.24
CA GLN A 29 11.10 -5.81 -4.53
C GLN A 29 11.96 -6.92 -5.13
N THR A 30 11.93 -8.09 -4.50
CA THR A 30 12.58 -9.31 -5.00
C THR A 30 11.54 -10.37 -5.37
N GLY A 31 11.63 -10.93 -6.57
CA GLY A 31 10.72 -11.99 -7.05
C GLY A 31 9.88 -11.56 -8.25
N ALA A 32 8.61 -11.21 -8.04
CA ALA A 32 7.71 -10.76 -9.10
C ALA A 32 6.87 -9.55 -8.66
N LEU A 33 6.66 -8.59 -9.55
CA LEU A 33 5.84 -7.41 -9.33
C LEU A 33 4.86 -7.25 -10.49
N ASN A 34 3.57 -7.25 -10.20
CA ASN A 34 2.51 -7.05 -11.18
C ASN A 34 1.60 -5.91 -10.72
N VAL A 35 1.75 -4.71 -11.28
CA VAL A 35 0.83 -3.59 -11.07
C VAL A 35 -0.10 -3.50 -12.27
N LYS A 36 -1.33 -3.93 -12.09
CA LYS A 36 -2.33 -4.09 -13.14
C LYS A 36 -3.28 -2.92 -13.17
N ARG A 37 -3.84 -2.69 -14.36
CA ARG A 37 -5.02 -1.85 -14.51
C ARG A 37 -6.13 -2.39 -13.61
N GLY A 38 -6.81 -1.50 -12.92
CA GLY A 38 -8.03 -1.82 -12.21
C GLY A 38 -9.06 -0.71 -12.35
N PRO A 39 -10.17 -0.81 -11.58
CA PRO A 39 -11.26 0.16 -11.63
C PRO A 39 -10.88 1.64 -11.41
N ALA A 40 -9.79 1.97 -10.69
CA ALA A 40 -9.34 3.36 -10.52
C ALA A 40 -8.49 3.90 -11.67
N GLY A 41 -7.96 3.04 -12.54
CA GLY A 41 -7.08 3.48 -13.61
C GLY A 41 -6.02 2.47 -13.98
N VAL A 42 -4.98 2.97 -14.66
CA VAL A 42 -3.98 2.12 -15.33
C VAL A 42 -2.99 1.43 -14.39
N GLY A 43 -2.91 1.82 -13.12
CA GLY A 43 -1.99 1.24 -12.15
C GLY A 43 -0.58 1.80 -12.28
N SER A 44 -0.41 3.10 -12.01
CA SER A 44 0.89 3.76 -11.97
C SER A 44 1.56 3.59 -10.60
N VAL A 45 2.90 3.68 -10.59
CA VAL A 45 3.75 3.59 -9.41
C VAL A 45 4.49 4.91 -9.21
N GLY A 46 4.41 5.47 -8.00
CA GLY A 46 5.17 6.64 -7.57
C GLY A 46 6.06 6.29 -6.38
N VAL A 47 7.34 6.63 -6.47
CA VAL A 47 8.34 6.43 -5.42
C VAL A 47 9.15 7.72 -5.27
N ASN A 48 9.15 8.30 -4.08
CA ASN A 48 9.90 9.51 -3.76
C ASN A 48 11.38 9.22 -3.45
N GLY A 49 11.71 8.03 -2.96
CA GLY A 49 13.07 7.53 -2.78
C GLY A 49 13.56 6.70 -3.97
N MET A 50 14.48 5.78 -3.69
CA MET A 50 15.08 4.87 -4.66
C MET A 50 14.14 3.70 -4.97
N THR A 51 14.05 3.33 -6.25
CA THR A 51 13.44 2.07 -6.67
C THR A 51 14.53 1.01 -6.89
N GLU A 52 14.42 -0.13 -6.24
CA GLU A 52 15.30 -1.30 -6.41
C GLU A 52 14.51 -2.57 -6.71
N LEU A 53 14.60 -3.06 -7.95
CA LEU A 53 13.85 -4.24 -8.39
C LEU A 53 14.81 -5.38 -8.71
N VAL A 54 14.71 -6.49 -7.99
CA VAL A 54 15.33 -7.77 -8.37
C VAL A 54 14.21 -8.75 -8.70
N ALA A 55 13.43 -8.40 -9.73
CA ALA A 55 12.13 -9.00 -9.96
C ALA A 55 11.72 -9.04 -11.43
N ARG A 56 10.84 -9.98 -11.76
CA ARG A 56 10.03 -9.92 -12.98
C ARG A 56 8.95 -8.86 -12.79
N THR A 57 9.07 -7.74 -13.48
CA THR A 57 8.18 -6.59 -13.27
C THR A 57 7.29 -6.34 -14.47
N GLN A 58 6.00 -6.17 -14.18
CA GLN A 58 4.96 -5.73 -15.09
C GLN A 58 4.19 -4.59 -14.44
N VAL A 59 4.18 -3.42 -15.05
CA VAL A 59 3.39 -2.26 -14.59
C VAL A 59 2.57 -1.75 -15.76
N ALA A 60 1.26 -1.73 -15.62
CA ALA A 60 0.37 -1.28 -16.69
C ALA A 60 0.38 0.25 -16.88
N GLY A 61 0.69 1.01 -15.83
CA GLY A 61 0.79 2.47 -15.84
C GLY A 61 2.20 3.01 -16.04
N ALA A 62 2.38 4.27 -15.63
CA ALA A 62 3.68 4.95 -15.60
C ALA A 62 4.44 4.63 -14.32
N TRP A 63 5.75 4.82 -14.35
CA TRP A 63 6.61 4.72 -13.17
C TRP A 63 7.35 6.04 -12.93
N HIS A 64 7.21 6.59 -11.73
CA HIS A 64 7.90 7.79 -11.30
C HIS A 64 8.81 7.44 -10.13
N ALA A 65 10.12 7.47 -10.34
CA ALA A 65 11.13 7.12 -9.33
C ALA A 65 12.03 8.33 -9.07
N TRP A 66 11.79 9.04 -7.98
CA TRP A 66 12.42 10.33 -7.74
C TRP A 66 13.87 10.22 -7.24
N GLY A 67 14.15 9.27 -6.34
CA GLY A 67 15.49 9.02 -5.80
C GLY A 67 16.39 8.19 -6.71
N GLY A 68 15.87 7.67 -7.82
CA GLY A 68 16.59 6.83 -8.78
C GLY A 68 15.85 5.53 -9.07
N PHE A 69 16.29 4.84 -10.11
CA PHE A 69 15.70 3.58 -10.53
C PHE A 69 16.80 2.56 -10.84
N PHE A 70 16.76 1.42 -10.18
CA PHE A 70 17.63 0.29 -10.44
C PHE A 70 16.82 -0.99 -10.60
N SER A 71 17.03 -1.72 -11.69
CA SER A 71 16.40 -3.02 -11.91
C SER A 71 17.39 -4.09 -12.35
N VAL A 72 17.19 -5.30 -11.85
CA VAL A 72 17.85 -6.54 -12.25
C VAL A 72 16.81 -7.59 -12.56
N GLY A 73 16.91 -8.20 -13.74
CA GLY A 73 16.06 -9.31 -14.16
C GLY A 73 15.38 -9.06 -15.49
N SER A 74 14.22 -9.70 -15.69
CA SER A 74 13.42 -9.53 -16.89
C SER A 74 12.19 -8.69 -16.58
N THR A 75 12.27 -7.41 -16.90
CA THR A 75 11.13 -6.52 -17.05
C THR A 75 10.69 -6.53 -18.52
N GLY A 76 10.34 -7.73 -18.99
CA GLY A 76 10.08 -8.01 -20.40
C GLY A 76 10.18 -9.50 -20.72
N LEU A 77 9.18 -10.02 -21.43
CA LEU A 77 9.13 -11.12 -22.41
C LEU A 77 7.65 -11.35 -22.76
N GLY A 78 7.16 -10.62 -23.77
CA GLY A 78 5.76 -10.64 -24.23
C GLY A 78 5.16 -9.23 -24.34
N PRO A 79 4.07 -9.05 -25.11
CA PRO A 79 3.48 -7.73 -25.40
C PRO A 79 2.92 -6.98 -24.18
N GLU A 80 2.91 -7.61 -23.01
CA GLU A 80 2.41 -7.03 -21.76
C GLU A 80 3.48 -6.89 -20.67
N ALA A 81 4.71 -7.38 -20.87
CA ALA A 81 5.76 -7.37 -19.85
C ALA A 81 6.63 -6.10 -19.95
N GLY A 82 6.90 -5.46 -18.81
CA GLY A 82 7.59 -4.17 -18.74
C GLY A 82 6.72 -3.06 -18.15
N ILE A 83 7.10 -1.81 -18.39
CA ILE A 83 6.34 -0.62 -17.97
C ILE A 83 5.51 -0.13 -19.16
N GLY A 84 4.19 -0.20 -19.03
CA GLY A 84 3.23 0.14 -20.08
C GLY A 84 3.07 1.64 -20.33
N GLY A 85 3.50 2.48 -19.38
CA GLY A 85 3.59 3.92 -19.52
C GLY A 85 5.03 4.41 -19.72
N SER A 86 5.24 5.70 -19.41
CA SER A 86 6.57 6.30 -19.35
C SER A 86 7.25 6.05 -18.00
N LEU A 87 8.57 6.06 -17.97
CA LEU A 87 9.38 6.08 -16.75
C LEU A 87 10.09 7.42 -16.60
N TYR A 88 9.92 8.05 -15.44
CA TYR A 88 10.58 9.30 -15.09
C TYR A 88 11.45 9.13 -13.85
N THR A 89 12.71 9.54 -13.95
CA THR A 89 13.61 9.73 -12.81
C THR A 89 14.44 11.00 -12.99
N PRO A 90 14.48 11.93 -12.03
CA PRO A 90 15.41 13.05 -12.04
C PRO A 90 16.83 12.65 -11.59
N ALA A 91 16.99 11.44 -11.04
CA ALA A 91 18.25 10.89 -10.57
C ALA A 91 18.82 9.88 -11.58
N ASP A 92 19.74 9.03 -11.11
CA ASP A 92 20.37 8.00 -11.92
C ASP A 92 19.38 6.86 -12.25
N PHE A 93 19.65 6.21 -13.37
CA PHE A 93 18.93 5.06 -13.86
C PHE A 93 19.92 3.93 -14.15
N GLY A 94 19.64 2.75 -13.60
CA GLY A 94 20.39 1.54 -13.81
C GLY A 94 19.48 0.37 -14.21
N ASN A 95 19.89 -0.43 -15.18
CA ASN A 95 19.22 -1.68 -15.51
C ASN A 95 20.23 -2.78 -15.86
N VAL A 96 19.99 -3.99 -15.36
CA VAL A 96 20.70 -5.21 -15.76
C VAL A 96 19.69 -6.28 -16.17
N GLY A 97 19.72 -6.67 -17.44
CA GLY A 97 18.79 -7.64 -18.03
C GLY A 97 17.90 -7.01 -19.09
N GLU A 98 16.64 -7.44 -19.17
CA GLU A 98 15.68 -6.97 -20.17
C GLU A 98 14.74 -5.93 -19.56
N LEU A 99 14.63 -4.76 -20.18
CA LEU A 99 13.69 -3.72 -19.79
C LEU A 99 12.98 -3.12 -20.99
N THR A 100 11.66 -3.25 -20.98
CA THR A 100 10.76 -2.62 -21.93
C THR A 100 9.97 -1.51 -21.25
N ILE A 101 10.03 -0.31 -21.81
CA ILE A 101 9.22 0.86 -21.46
C ILE A 101 8.44 1.24 -22.72
N ALA A 102 7.12 1.13 -22.67
CA ALA A 102 6.28 1.40 -23.84
C ALA A 102 6.21 2.90 -24.16
N GLY A 103 6.28 3.75 -23.14
CA GLY A 103 6.30 5.21 -23.27
C GLY A 103 7.71 5.80 -23.34
N ASP A 104 7.83 7.02 -22.81
CA ASP A 104 9.08 7.76 -22.73
C ASP A 104 9.95 7.29 -21.56
N LEU A 105 11.27 7.42 -21.69
CA LEU A 105 12.22 7.27 -20.60
C LEU A 105 12.95 8.59 -20.39
N HIS A 106 12.73 9.24 -19.25
CA HIS A 106 13.40 10.49 -18.88
C HIS A 106 14.29 10.28 -17.66
N VAL A 107 15.60 10.53 -17.84
CA VAL A 107 16.64 10.35 -16.83
C VAL A 107 17.39 11.66 -16.61
N GLY A 108 17.28 12.21 -15.40
CA GLY A 108 17.95 13.46 -15.01
C GLY A 108 19.41 13.29 -14.62
N GLY A 109 19.80 12.08 -14.19
CA GLY A 109 21.17 11.67 -13.92
C GLY A 109 21.81 10.88 -15.07
N ASN A 110 22.68 9.94 -14.72
CA ASN A 110 23.30 9.00 -15.64
C ASN A 110 22.34 7.83 -15.95
N LEU A 111 22.40 7.35 -17.19
CA LEU A 111 21.74 6.13 -17.62
C LEU A 111 22.81 5.06 -17.84
N GLU A 112 22.74 3.98 -17.06
CA GLU A 112 23.53 2.76 -17.23
C GLU A 112 22.59 1.59 -17.51
N SER A 113 22.74 0.91 -18.65
CA SER A 113 21.95 -0.28 -18.96
C SER A 113 22.82 -1.38 -19.54
N THR A 114 22.79 -2.56 -18.92
CA THR A 114 23.47 -3.76 -19.41
C THR A 114 22.43 -4.82 -19.75
N GLY A 115 22.31 -5.19 -21.03
CA GLY A 115 21.32 -6.15 -21.51
C GLY A 115 20.48 -5.60 -22.66
N SER A 116 19.17 -5.80 -22.63
CA SER A 116 18.24 -5.31 -23.64
C SER A 116 17.40 -4.16 -23.09
N LEU A 117 17.44 -3.01 -23.76
CA LEU A 117 16.64 -1.84 -23.40
C LEU A 117 15.74 -1.43 -24.58
N THR A 118 14.43 -1.49 -24.38
CA THR A 118 13.43 -1.04 -25.34
C THR A 118 12.69 0.17 -24.77
N VAL A 119 12.68 1.28 -25.52
CA VAL A 119 11.94 2.50 -25.21
C VAL A 119 11.06 2.83 -26.42
N GLY A 120 9.74 2.64 -26.26
CA GLY A 120 8.75 2.84 -27.31
C GLY A 120 8.50 4.32 -27.65
N GLY A 121 8.83 5.23 -26.72
CA GLY A 121 8.77 6.68 -26.90
C GLY A 121 10.13 7.35 -27.02
N THR A 122 10.25 8.50 -26.37
CA THR A 122 11.44 9.35 -26.36
C THR A 122 12.36 8.97 -25.20
N LEU A 123 13.62 8.72 -25.50
CA LEU A 123 14.69 8.67 -24.51
C LEU A 123 15.29 10.08 -24.34
N GLY A 124 15.12 10.68 -23.16
CA GLY A 124 15.74 11.95 -22.78
C GLY A 124 16.64 11.80 -21.56
N VAL A 125 17.95 11.90 -21.75
CA VAL A 125 18.96 11.78 -20.68
C VAL A 125 19.72 13.10 -20.53
N LYS A 126 19.86 13.60 -19.30
CA LYS A 126 20.65 14.81 -19.01
C LYS A 126 22.12 14.50 -18.69
N GLY A 127 22.40 13.39 -18.00
CA GLY A 127 23.75 12.93 -17.67
C GLY A 127 24.40 12.07 -18.76
N ALA A 128 25.35 11.22 -18.36
CA ALA A 128 25.98 10.26 -19.25
C ALA A 128 25.00 9.15 -19.66
N THR A 129 25.23 8.54 -20.82
CA THR A 129 24.47 7.37 -21.29
C THR A 129 25.45 6.27 -21.64
N ASP A 130 25.37 5.15 -20.92
CA ASP A 130 26.08 3.91 -21.23
C ASP A 130 25.05 2.78 -21.40
N ILE A 131 24.99 2.21 -22.61
CA ILE A 131 24.07 1.12 -22.94
C ILE A 131 24.92 0.00 -23.56
N VAL A 132 25.10 -1.06 -22.80
CA VAL A 132 25.84 -2.26 -23.18
C VAL A 132 24.86 -3.38 -23.52
N GLY A 133 24.69 -3.67 -24.80
CA GLY A 133 23.83 -4.76 -25.28
C GLY A 133 22.88 -4.29 -26.40
N GLN A 134 21.69 -4.86 -26.46
CA GLN A 134 20.69 -4.50 -27.48
C GLN A 134 19.89 -3.27 -27.03
N SER A 135 19.63 -2.35 -27.94
CA SER A 135 18.79 -1.18 -27.64
C SER A 135 17.83 -0.87 -28.79
N GLU A 136 16.54 -0.78 -28.49
CA GLU A 136 15.50 -0.35 -29.41
C GLU A 136 14.85 0.91 -28.86
N ILE A 137 15.27 2.07 -29.37
CA ILE A 137 14.82 3.39 -28.88
C ILE A 137 14.12 4.10 -30.03
N ALA A 138 12.82 4.37 -29.89
CA ALA A 138 12.02 4.95 -30.96
C ALA A 138 12.44 6.38 -31.31
N ALA A 139 12.69 7.22 -30.30
CA ALA A 139 13.20 8.57 -30.48
C ALA A 139 14.16 8.98 -29.36
N ARG A 140 15.03 9.96 -29.63
CA ARG A 140 15.87 10.62 -28.63
C ARG A 140 15.53 12.10 -28.58
N GLY A 141 15.49 12.67 -27.39
CA GLY A 141 15.08 14.06 -27.18
C GLY A 141 15.75 14.70 -25.97
N ALA A 142 15.36 15.93 -25.67
CA ALA A 142 15.78 16.61 -24.46
C ALA A 142 15.19 15.92 -23.22
N TYR A 143 15.94 15.91 -22.12
CA TYR A 143 15.40 15.56 -20.82
C TYR A 143 14.28 16.52 -20.41
N VAL A 144 13.20 15.98 -19.86
CA VAL A 144 12.06 16.73 -19.29
C VAL A 144 12.04 16.47 -17.80
N ALA A 145 12.22 17.53 -17.00
CA ALA A 145 12.22 17.42 -15.55
C ALA A 145 10.79 17.26 -15.01
N PRO A 146 10.54 16.27 -14.12
CA PRO A 146 9.30 16.26 -13.36
C PRO A 146 9.26 17.46 -12.39
N THR A 147 8.07 18.01 -12.14
CA THR A 147 7.90 19.26 -11.39
C THR A 147 7.87 19.09 -9.87
N ALA A 148 7.57 17.88 -9.39
CA ALA A 148 7.51 17.53 -7.98
C ALA A 148 7.71 16.01 -7.80
N PRO A 149 8.06 15.55 -6.58
CA PRO A 149 8.01 14.14 -6.24
C PRO A 149 6.59 13.56 -6.48
N PRO A 150 6.48 12.29 -6.89
CA PRO A 150 5.19 11.70 -7.27
C PRO A 150 4.22 11.48 -6.11
N CYS A 151 4.71 11.38 -4.86
CA CYS A 151 3.88 11.13 -3.69
C CYS A 151 3.85 12.34 -2.76
N GLY A 152 2.63 12.78 -2.39
CA GLY A 152 2.40 13.86 -1.43
C GLY A 152 2.68 13.45 0.01
N CYS A 153 3.95 13.27 0.35
CA CYS A 153 4.44 12.73 1.63
C CYS A 153 4.70 13.79 2.70
N ASP A 154 4.05 14.96 2.60
CA ASP A 154 4.18 16.01 3.60
C ASP A 154 3.38 15.65 4.86
N ASP A 155 4.07 15.62 6.00
CA ASP A 155 3.49 15.41 7.33
C ASP A 155 2.29 16.33 7.59
N ALA A 156 2.32 17.56 7.09
CA ALA A 156 1.25 18.54 7.28
C ALA A 156 -0.06 18.18 6.58
N THR A 157 0.00 17.29 5.58
CA THR A 157 -1.16 16.83 4.80
C THR A 157 -1.54 15.38 5.06
N SER A 158 -0.68 14.64 5.78
CA SER A 158 -0.92 13.24 6.13
C SER A 158 -1.96 13.11 7.24
N PHE A 159 -2.77 12.05 7.18
CA PHE A 159 -3.72 11.72 8.23
C PHE A 159 -2.98 11.08 9.43
N ASP A 160 -3.19 11.62 10.63
CA ASP A 160 -2.54 11.15 11.85
C ASP A 160 -3.33 10.00 12.50
N VAL A 161 -2.96 8.77 12.13
CA VAL A 161 -3.58 7.53 12.65
C VAL A 161 -3.39 7.40 14.16
N ALA A 162 -2.23 7.77 14.70
CA ALA A 162 -1.94 7.65 16.13
C ALA A 162 -2.81 8.61 16.95
N LEU A 163 -3.03 9.83 16.45
CA LEU A 163 -3.96 10.77 17.07
C LEU A 163 -5.40 10.24 17.04
N ALA A 164 -5.84 9.65 15.93
CA ALA A 164 -7.18 9.05 15.82
C ALA A 164 -7.38 7.91 16.82
N VAL A 165 -6.39 7.02 16.98
CA VAL A 165 -6.44 5.91 17.95
C VAL A 165 -6.41 6.43 19.39
N ALA A 166 -5.57 7.43 19.69
CA ALA A 166 -5.52 8.05 21.02
C ALA A 166 -6.85 8.71 21.41
N ALA A 167 -7.54 9.33 20.45
CA ALA A 167 -8.87 9.87 20.64
C ALA A 167 -9.91 8.77 20.91
N ALA A 168 -9.86 7.65 20.17
CA ALA A 168 -10.72 6.50 20.39
C ALA A 168 -10.52 5.87 21.78
N ARG A 169 -9.26 5.77 22.25
CA ARG A 169 -8.93 5.31 23.61
C ARG A 169 -9.60 6.13 24.68
N GLN A 170 -9.56 7.46 24.55
CA GLN A 170 -10.17 8.36 25.52
C GLN A 170 -11.70 8.19 25.58
N ALA A 171 -12.34 7.98 24.42
CA ALA A 171 -13.77 7.74 24.32
C ALA A 171 -14.18 6.38 24.91
N ALA A 172 -13.39 5.34 24.67
CA ALA A 172 -13.63 3.98 25.17
C ALA A 172 -13.35 3.80 26.67
N GLY A 173 -12.81 4.81 27.36
CA GLY A 173 -12.62 4.78 28.82
C GLY A 173 -11.51 3.84 29.32
N GLY A 174 -10.69 3.25 28.45
CA GLY A 174 -9.59 2.36 28.87
C GLY A 174 -9.16 1.34 27.82
N ASN A 175 -8.40 0.33 28.26
CA ASN A 175 -7.83 -0.71 27.41
C ASN A 175 -8.68 -1.98 27.45
N THR A 176 -9.23 -2.36 26.30
CA THR A 176 -9.86 -3.66 26.03
C THR A 176 -8.89 -4.51 25.24
N SER A 177 -8.28 -5.52 25.85
CA SER A 177 -7.41 -6.47 25.14
C SER A 177 -8.20 -7.68 24.65
N GLU A 178 -7.85 -8.20 23.49
CA GLU A 178 -8.42 -9.42 22.92
C GLU A 178 -7.30 -10.41 22.62
N GLU A 179 -7.40 -11.62 23.19
CA GLU A 179 -6.47 -12.72 22.95
C GLU A 179 -7.27 -13.94 22.52
N LEU A 180 -7.07 -14.38 21.28
CA LEU A 180 -7.81 -15.50 20.68
C LEU A 180 -6.86 -16.67 20.41
N VAL A 181 -7.19 -17.85 20.92
CA VAL A 181 -6.42 -19.09 20.67
C VAL A 181 -7.34 -20.21 20.19
N GLY A 182 -7.01 -20.82 19.05
CA GLY A 182 -7.79 -21.87 18.41
C GLY A 182 -8.67 -21.34 17.28
N ASP A 183 -9.86 -21.91 17.12
CA ASP A 183 -10.81 -21.53 16.08
C ASP A 183 -11.85 -20.56 16.66
N HIS A 184 -11.92 -19.34 16.13
CA HIS A 184 -12.82 -18.29 16.59
C HIS A 184 -13.55 -17.62 15.43
N SER A 185 -14.80 -17.23 15.66
CA SER A 185 -15.58 -16.39 14.75
C SER A 185 -16.15 -15.23 15.55
N VAL A 186 -15.71 -14.01 15.23
CA VAL A 186 -16.11 -12.77 15.90
C VAL A 186 -17.00 -11.99 14.95
N ARG A 187 -18.20 -11.63 15.39
CA ARG A 187 -19.16 -10.89 14.57
C ARG A 187 -19.27 -9.45 15.04
N LEU A 188 -18.95 -8.51 14.17
CA LEU A 188 -19.01 -7.07 14.44
C LEU A 188 -20.16 -6.44 13.65
N THR A 189 -21.03 -5.75 14.37
CA THR A 189 -22.14 -4.99 13.78
C THR A 189 -21.76 -3.51 13.68
N THR A 190 -22.61 -2.67 13.08
CA THR A 190 -22.31 -1.24 12.91
C THR A 190 -21.89 -0.60 14.23
N GLY A 191 -20.71 0.01 14.25
CA GLY A 191 -20.15 0.61 15.44
C GLY A 191 -18.67 0.92 15.33
N ALA A 192 -18.14 1.51 16.40
CA ALA A 192 -16.71 1.74 16.55
C ALA A 192 -16.20 0.95 17.75
N TYR A 193 -15.12 0.21 17.55
CA TYR A 193 -14.52 -0.71 18.51
C TYR A 193 -13.11 -0.24 18.84
N TYR A 194 -12.71 -0.43 20.08
CA TYR A 194 -11.36 -0.13 20.54
C TYR A 194 -10.73 -1.41 21.09
N LEU A 195 -9.46 -1.64 20.74
CA LEU A 195 -8.67 -2.78 21.17
C LEU A 195 -7.27 -2.31 21.56
N ALA A 196 -6.69 -2.93 22.59
CA ALA A 196 -5.32 -2.68 23.02
C ALA A 196 -4.49 -3.96 22.84
N ASN A 197 -3.50 -3.89 21.96
CA ASN A 197 -2.60 -5.00 21.60
C ASN A 197 -3.31 -6.35 21.34
N PRO A 198 -4.30 -6.42 20.42
CA PRO A 198 -4.98 -7.67 20.12
C PRO A 198 -4.02 -8.69 19.53
N SER A 199 -4.17 -9.95 19.94
CA SER A 199 -3.35 -11.06 19.45
C SER A 199 -4.19 -12.29 19.14
N SER A 200 -3.79 -13.05 18.12
CA SER A 200 -4.49 -14.28 17.73
C SER A 200 -3.55 -15.40 17.31
N VAL A 201 -3.87 -16.64 17.69
CA VAL A 201 -3.18 -17.85 17.26
C VAL A 201 -4.20 -18.92 16.88
N GLY A 202 -4.20 -19.35 15.62
CA GLY A 202 -5.13 -20.36 15.11
C GLY A 202 -5.92 -19.84 13.90
N ASN A 203 -7.20 -20.18 13.81
CA ASN A 203 -8.07 -19.71 12.73
C ASN A 203 -9.07 -18.70 13.28
N VAL A 204 -8.91 -17.43 12.92
CA VAL A 204 -9.82 -16.37 13.34
C VAL A 204 -10.55 -15.80 12.14
N GLU A 205 -11.88 -15.77 12.23
CA GLU A 205 -12.75 -15.13 11.27
C GLU A 205 -13.45 -13.93 11.93
N HIS A 206 -13.32 -12.76 11.32
CA HIS A 206 -14.09 -11.57 11.67
C HIS A 206 -15.18 -11.35 10.61
N LEU A 207 -16.44 -11.42 11.03
CA LEU A 207 -17.63 -11.18 10.20
C LEU A 207 -18.13 -9.76 10.43
N ILE A 208 -18.04 -8.91 9.41
CA ILE A 208 -18.42 -7.50 9.47
C ILE A 208 -19.76 -7.30 8.77
N ASP A 209 -20.80 -6.96 9.53
CA ASP A 209 -22.18 -6.86 9.03
C ASP A 209 -22.66 -5.44 8.76
N GLY A 210 -21.86 -4.44 9.09
CA GLY A 210 -22.26 -3.04 9.06
C GLY A 210 -21.10 -2.10 8.75
N ASN A 211 -21.27 -0.83 9.12
CA ASN A 211 -20.18 0.14 9.05
C ASN A 211 -19.38 0.07 10.34
N VAL A 212 -18.18 -0.51 10.27
CA VAL A 212 -17.32 -0.79 11.41
C VAL A 212 -16.04 0.01 11.33
N SER A 213 -15.68 0.65 12.44
CA SER A 213 -14.34 1.19 12.67
C SER A 213 -13.68 0.45 13.83
N ILE A 214 -12.45 -0.02 13.67
CA ILE A 214 -11.70 -0.67 14.73
C ILE A 214 -10.43 0.16 14.98
N PHE A 215 -10.22 0.57 16.22
CA PHE A 215 -9.07 1.33 16.65
C PHE A 215 -8.18 0.47 17.55
N VAL A 216 -6.94 0.23 17.12
CA VAL A 216 -5.98 -0.60 17.82
C VAL A 216 -4.87 0.28 18.41
N ASP A 217 -4.85 0.36 19.74
CA ASP A 217 -3.76 0.96 20.51
C ASP A 217 -2.63 -0.07 20.72
N GLY A 218 -1.49 0.18 20.07
CA GLY A 218 -0.39 -0.76 19.97
C GLY A 218 -0.49 -1.66 18.73
N SER A 219 0.02 -2.88 18.86
CA SER A 219 0.22 -3.80 17.74
C SER A 219 -0.92 -4.80 17.57
N LEU A 220 -1.18 -5.22 16.33
CA LEU A 220 -2.07 -6.33 16.01
C LEU A 220 -1.21 -7.52 15.57
N GLU A 221 -1.26 -8.61 16.33
CA GLU A 221 -0.47 -9.81 16.05
C GLU A 221 -1.38 -11.00 15.69
N SER A 222 -1.00 -11.75 14.66
CA SER A 222 -1.78 -12.92 14.25
C SER A 222 -0.90 -14.02 13.69
N VAL A 223 -1.13 -15.26 14.14
CA VAL A 223 -0.46 -16.46 13.64
C VAL A 223 -1.51 -17.50 13.24
N GLY A 224 -1.40 -18.04 12.03
CA GLY A 224 -2.32 -19.03 11.48
C GLY A 224 -3.14 -18.44 10.34
N LYS A 225 -4.48 -18.50 10.43
CA LYS A 225 -5.39 -17.98 9.41
C LYS A 225 -6.21 -16.84 9.97
N ALA A 226 -6.18 -15.68 9.31
CA ALA A 226 -6.99 -14.52 9.65
C ALA A 226 -7.88 -14.13 8.47
N GLU A 227 -9.20 -14.16 8.63
CA GLU A 227 -10.15 -13.72 7.61
C GLU A 227 -11.00 -12.55 8.11
N TRP A 228 -11.03 -11.44 7.37
CA TRP A 228 -11.92 -10.31 7.61
C TRP A 228 -12.94 -10.25 6.48
N LYS A 229 -14.13 -10.81 6.72
CA LYS A 229 -15.20 -10.92 5.73
C LYS A 229 -16.21 -9.81 5.90
N LEU A 230 -16.56 -9.17 4.78
CA LEU A 230 -17.58 -8.11 4.74
C LEU A 230 -18.89 -8.68 4.18
N ALA A 231 -19.98 -8.49 4.90
CA ALA A 231 -21.32 -8.69 4.34
C ALA A 231 -21.58 -7.68 3.20
N PRO A 232 -22.52 -7.97 2.26
CA PRO A 232 -22.86 -7.03 1.20
C PRO A 232 -23.25 -5.65 1.75
N GLY A 233 -22.50 -4.61 1.34
CA GLY A 233 -22.72 -3.22 1.77
C GLY A 233 -22.10 -2.85 3.13
N ALA A 234 -21.48 -3.80 3.83
CA ALA A 234 -20.69 -3.52 5.03
C ALA A 234 -19.38 -2.82 4.67
N LYS A 235 -18.81 -2.08 5.62
CA LYS A 235 -17.53 -1.36 5.48
C LYS A 235 -16.69 -1.54 6.73
N LEU A 236 -15.38 -1.71 6.56
CA LEU A 236 -14.42 -1.82 7.64
C LEU A 236 -13.29 -0.80 7.44
N SER A 237 -13.09 0.05 8.45
CA SER A 237 -11.87 0.86 8.60
C SER A 237 -11.11 0.41 9.84
N LEU A 238 -9.92 -0.16 9.64
CA LEU A 238 -9.04 -0.64 10.70
C LEU A 238 -7.90 0.37 10.88
N PHE A 239 -7.81 0.97 12.07
CA PHE A 239 -6.79 1.95 12.45
C PHE A 239 -5.85 1.29 13.46
N VAL A 240 -4.56 1.20 13.15
CA VAL A 240 -3.56 0.59 14.01
C VAL A 240 -2.45 1.59 14.28
N SER A 241 -2.21 1.85 15.56
CA SER A 241 -1.19 2.82 15.99
C SER A 241 0.22 2.24 16.06
N GLY A 242 0.35 0.92 16.17
CA GLY A 242 1.61 0.18 16.19
C GLY A 242 1.81 -0.69 14.95
N THR A 243 2.39 -1.87 15.16
CA THR A 243 2.71 -2.80 14.07
C THR A 243 1.56 -3.77 13.83
N VAL A 244 1.28 -4.07 12.55
CA VAL A 244 0.43 -5.18 12.13
C VAL A 244 1.34 -6.30 11.67
N SER A 245 1.44 -7.38 12.44
CA SER A 245 2.25 -8.55 12.11
C SER A 245 1.38 -9.78 11.91
N HIS A 246 1.52 -10.43 10.76
CA HIS A 246 0.81 -11.67 10.45
C HIS A 246 1.74 -12.76 9.92
N VAL A 247 1.62 -13.97 10.48
CA VAL A 247 2.31 -15.17 9.99
C VAL A 247 1.28 -16.24 9.62
N GLY A 248 1.22 -16.58 8.33
CA GLY A 248 0.29 -17.55 7.77
C GLY A 248 -0.53 -16.97 6.63
N ASN A 249 -1.84 -17.18 6.67
CA ASN A 249 -2.74 -16.75 5.61
C ASN A 249 -3.68 -15.64 6.08
N VAL A 250 -3.62 -14.48 5.43
CA VAL A 250 -4.54 -13.37 5.69
C VAL A 250 -5.40 -13.07 4.46
N LEU A 251 -6.71 -12.98 4.68
CA LEU A 251 -7.69 -12.54 3.70
C LEU A 251 -8.48 -11.40 4.30
N ALA A 252 -8.37 -10.18 3.76
CA ALA A 252 -9.08 -9.03 4.31
C ALA A 252 -9.89 -8.30 3.24
N GLY A 253 -11.18 -8.09 3.50
CA GLY A 253 -12.09 -7.34 2.64
C GLY A 253 -12.90 -8.21 1.68
N SER A 254 -13.34 -7.63 0.57
CA SER A 254 -14.19 -8.27 -0.43
C SER A 254 -13.72 -7.97 -1.85
N ASP A 255 -13.42 -9.00 -2.65
CA ASP A 255 -13.05 -8.85 -4.07
C ASP A 255 -14.16 -8.18 -4.89
N ALA A 256 -15.42 -8.38 -4.50
CA ALA A 256 -16.57 -7.77 -5.16
C ALA A 256 -16.72 -6.27 -4.82
N ASP A 257 -16.16 -5.83 -3.69
CA ASP A 257 -16.23 -4.44 -3.23
C ASP A 257 -14.93 -4.05 -2.48
N PRO A 258 -13.81 -3.88 -3.21
CA PRO A 258 -12.53 -3.59 -2.60
C PRO A 258 -12.50 -2.22 -1.90
N GLU A 259 -13.42 -1.29 -2.19
CA GLU A 259 -13.46 0.01 -1.50
C GLU A 259 -13.96 -0.08 -0.05
N ALA A 260 -14.56 -1.21 0.31
CA ALA A 260 -15.20 -1.41 1.60
C ALA A 260 -14.23 -1.72 2.74
N PHE A 261 -13.00 -2.16 2.45
CA PHE A 261 -11.96 -2.39 3.46
C PHE A 261 -10.84 -1.35 3.37
N ARG A 262 -10.41 -0.86 4.55
CA ARG A 262 -9.32 0.11 4.68
C ARG A 262 -8.48 -0.22 5.88
N LEU A 263 -7.17 -0.17 5.67
CA LEU A 263 -6.17 -0.36 6.71
C LEU A 263 -5.35 0.92 6.84
N TYR A 264 -5.45 1.57 7.98
CA TYR A 264 -4.69 2.75 8.36
C TYR A 264 -3.67 2.35 9.41
N ILE A 265 -2.39 2.57 9.13
CA ILE A 265 -1.28 2.24 10.02
C ILE A 265 -0.47 3.51 10.23
N GLY A 266 -0.25 3.89 11.47
CA GLY A 266 0.58 5.04 11.76
C GLY A 266 0.82 5.26 13.24
N GLY A 267 2.03 5.69 13.54
CA GLY A 267 2.57 5.87 14.89
C GLY A 267 4.08 5.78 14.82
N GLU A 268 4.76 5.97 15.94
CA GLU A 268 6.22 5.83 15.98
C GLU A 268 6.61 4.37 15.72
N ALA A 269 7.50 4.15 14.75
CA ALA A 269 7.99 2.82 14.36
C ALA A 269 6.90 1.79 13.96
N ALA A 270 5.72 2.25 13.55
CA ALA A 270 4.67 1.38 13.03
C ALA A 270 5.10 0.68 11.72
N ALA A 271 4.61 -0.53 11.51
CA ALA A 271 4.89 -1.32 10.32
C ALA A 271 3.71 -2.25 9.95
N LEU A 272 3.67 -2.69 8.71
CA LEU A 272 2.89 -3.84 8.25
C LEU A 272 3.88 -4.94 7.87
N GLU A 273 3.75 -6.10 8.47
CA GLU A 273 4.65 -7.23 8.28
C GLU A 273 3.83 -8.49 8.03
N THR A 274 3.89 -9.04 6.82
CA THR A 274 3.19 -10.29 6.50
C THR A 274 4.14 -11.37 6.04
N VAL A 275 3.97 -12.59 6.55
CA VAL A 275 4.73 -13.77 6.12
C VAL A 275 3.75 -14.87 5.74
N GLY A 276 3.75 -15.28 4.48
CA GLY A 276 2.86 -16.30 3.93
C GLY A 276 2.02 -15.79 2.75
N GLU A 277 0.76 -16.21 2.66
CA GLU A 277 -0.15 -15.79 1.60
C GLU A 277 -1.08 -14.68 2.12
N SER A 278 -1.05 -13.52 1.46
CA SER A 278 -1.80 -12.34 1.88
C SER A 278 -2.66 -11.81 0.75
N ALA A 279 -3.95 -11.59 1.02
CA ALA A 279 -4.86 -10.95 0.09
C ALA A 279 -5.63 -9.82 0.77
N PHE A 280 -5.41 -8.60 0.31
CA PHE A 280 -6.08 -7.40 0.79
C PHE A 280 -6.95 -6.83 -0.33
N PHE A 281 -8.26 -6.84 -0.14
CA PHE A 281 -9.22 -6.20 -1.03
C PHE A 281 -9.59 -4.83 -0.46
N GLY A 282 -8.64 -3.91 -0.54
CA GLY A 282 -8.76 -2.58 0.02
C GLY A 282 -7.52 -1.73 -0.12
N SER A 283 -7.60 -0.53 0.45
CA SER A 283 -6.49 0.41 0.45
C SER A 283 -5.72 0.34 1.77
N ILE A 284 -4.39 0.35 1.65
CA ILE A 284 -3.44 0.37 2.76
C ILE A 284 -2.84 1.77 2.82
N TYR A 285 -3.05 2.46 3.93
CA TYR A 285 -2.53 3.80 4.20
C TYR A 285 -1.58 3.75 5.39
N ALA A 286 -0.29 3.84 5.11
CA ALA A 286 0.83 3.65 6.01
C ALA A 286 1.91 4.75 5.80
N PRO A 287 1.55 6.05 5.78
CA PRO A 287 2.44 7.15 5.35
C PRO A 287 3.75 7.24 6.14
N LYS A 288 3.74 6.77 7.39
CA LYS A 288 4.88 6.79 8.32
C LYS A 288 5.40 5.39 8.65
N ALA A 289 4.79 4.36 8.08
CA ALA A 289 5.04 2.98 8.39
C ALA A 289 5.69 2.23 7.22
N THR A 290 6.58 1.30 7.56
CA THR A 290 7.19 0.38 6.59
C THR A 290 6.19 -0.73 6.28
N VAL A 291 5.93 -0.98 5.00
CA VAL A 291 5.17 -2.15 4.55
C VAL A 291 6.16 -3.19 4.05
N SER A 292 6.15 -4.36 4.68
CA SER A 292 7.00 -5.48 4.32
C SER A 292 6.23 -6.79 4.22
N TYR A 293 6.63 -7.63 3.26
CA TYR A 293 6.04 -8.95 3.09
C TYR A 293 7.06 -9.98 2.62
N VAL A 294 6.82 -11.23 3.04
CA VAL A 294 7.51 -12.42 2.56
C VAL A 294 6.48 -13.44 2.10
N GLY A 295 6.46 -13.76 0.82
CA GLY A 295 5.49 -14.66 0.20
C GLY A 295 4.65 -13.97 -0.88
N ASN A 296 3.47 -14.50 -1.13
CA ASN A 296 2.58 -14.00 -2.19
C ASN A 296 1.59 -13.02 -1.60
N THR A 297 1.60 -11.79 -2.10
CA THR A 297 0.72 -10.72 -1.68
C THR A 297 -0.11 -10.21 -2.86
N ARG A 298 -1.43 -10.25 -2.73
CA ARG A 298 -2.38 -9.63 -3.66
C ARG A 298 -3.05 -8.44 -2.98
N VAL A 299 -3.04 -7.28 -3.62
CA VAL A 299 -3.78 -6.10 -3.20
C VAL A 299 -4.72 -5.68 -4.31
N VAL A 300 -6.02 -5.67 -4.07
CA VAL A 300 -7.00 -5.04 -4.96
C VAL A 300 -7.40 -3.73 -4.33
N GLY A 301 -6.80 -2.64 -4.80
CA GLY A 301 -6.85 -1.36 -4.12
C GLY A 301 -5.58 -0.56 -4.37
N SER A 302 -5.02 0.01 -3.32
CA SER A 302 -3.84 0.85 -3.40
C SER A 302 -2.97 0.76 -2.14
N ILE A 303 -1.69 1.05 -2.29
CA ILE A 303 -0.73 1.11 -1.17
C ILE A 303 -0.14 2.51 -1.12
N TYR A 304 -0.25 3.16 0.02
CA TYR A 304 0.46 4.39 0.35
C TYR A 304 1.35 4.09 1.56
N ALA A 305 2.67 4.13 1.43
CA ALA A 305 3.59 3.70 2.48
C ALA A 305 4.79 4.64 2.66
N LYS A 306 5.42 4.60 3.84
CA LYS A 306 6.72 5.23 4.02
C LYS A 306 7.77 4.48 3.20
N GLU A 307 7.90 3.19 3.45
CA GLU A 307 8.82 2.29 2.76
C GLU A 307 8.02 1.08 2.28
N LEU A 308 8.40 0.50 1.14
CA LEU A 308 7.83 -0.77 0.67
C LEU A 308 8.95 -1.75 0.36
N SER A 309 8.95 -2.91 1.01
CA SER A 309 10.01 -3.92 0.86
C SER A 309 9.42 -5.32 0.77
N GLY A 310 9.70 -6.04 -0.30
CA GLY A 310 9.08 -7.33 -0.56
C GLY A 310 10.01 -8.44 -1.01
N VAL A 311 9.70 -9.66 -0.59
CA VAL A 311 10.28 -10.89 -1.14
C VAL A 311 9.16 -11.86 -1.51
N GLY A 312 9.05 -12.19 -2.79
CA GLY A 312 8.00 -13.07 -3.32
C GLY A 312 7.26 -12.43 -4.49
N GLU A 313 5.97 -12.72 -4.64
CA GLU A 313 5.12 -12.11 -5.67
C GLU A 313 4.21 -11.05 -5.06
N LEU A 314 4.26 -9.84 -5.61
CA LEU A 314 3.30 -8.78 -5.31
C LEU A 314 2.47 -8.47 -6.54
N THR A 315 1.16 -8.65 -6.41
CA THR A 315 0.18 -8.23 -7.42
C THR A 315 -0.68 -7.12 -6.85
N ILE A 316 -0.71 -5.97 -7.51
CA ILE A 316 -1.65 -4.88 -7.22
C ILE A 316 -2.61 -4.73 -8.41
N GLU A 317 -3.90 -4.77 -8.14
CA GLU A 317 -4.95 -4.41 -9.09
C GLU A 317 -5.56 -3.08 -8.64
N TYR A 318 -5.39 -2.00 -9.42
CA TYR A 318 -5.70 -0.66 -8.94
C TYR A 318 -7.21 -0.44 -8.70
N GLY A 319 -7.65 -0.55 -7.44
CA GLY A 319 -9.04 -0.37 -7.03
C GLY A 319 -9.44 1.12 -7.01
N ARG A 320 -10.74 1.42 -7.18
CA ARG A 320 -11.32 2.78 -7.26
C ARG A 320 -10.80 3.71 -6.14
N PRO A 321 -10.65 5.03 -6.40
CA PRO A 321 -10.24 5.99 -5.38
C PRO A 321 -11.22 5.96 -4.20
N VAL A 322 -10.67 6.09 -3.00
CA VAL A 322 -11.38 5.84 -1.75
C VAL A 322 -12.49 6.88 -1.53
N THR A 323 -13.75 6.43 -1.42
CA THR A 323 -14.79 7.26 -0.79
C THR A 323 -14.53 7.31 0.72
N PRO A 324 -14.47 8.46 1.41
CA PRO A 324 -14.17 8.52 2.85
C PRO A 324 -15.15 7.69 3.69
N PRO A 325 -14.77 7.28 4.92
CA PRO A 325 -15.69 6.53 5.76
C PRO A 325 -16.96 7.36 6.01
N SER A 326 -18.13 6.72 5.95
CA SER A 326 -19.42 7.39 6.12
C SER A 326 -19.70 7.78 7.58
N SER A 327 -18.93 7.26 8.53
CA SER A 327 -18.95 7.63 9.94
C SER A 327 -17.56 7.43 10.55
N CYS A 328 -17.04 8.49 11.15
CA CYS A 328 -15.81 8.50 11.96
C CYS A 328 -16.17 8.79 13.42
N ASP A 329 -17.36 8.36 13.84
CA ASP A 329 -17.83 8.61 15.19
C ASP A 329 -16.97 7.80 16.15
N ALA A 330 -16.57 8.42 17.26
CA ALA A 330 -15.75 7.75 18.25
C ALA A 330 -16.49 6.51 18.81
N PRO A 331 -15.76 5.47 19.26
CA PRO A 331 -16.36 4.36 20.00
C PRO A 331 -17.30 4.88 21.09
N PRO A 332 -18.49 4.27 21.26
CA PRO A 332 -19.35 4.63 22.37
C PRO A 332 -18.60 4.38 23.68
N ALA A 333 -18.84 5.23 24.67
CA ALA A 333 -18.33 4.99 26.02
C ALA A 333 -18.82 3.61 26.51
N PRO A 334 -18.02 2.88 27.32
CA PRO A 334 -18.40 1.56 27.80
C PRO A 334 -19.73 1.69 28.56
N SER A 335 -20.77 1.04 28.03
CA SER A 335 -21.99 0.81 28.79
C SER A 335 -21.71 -0.31 29.78
N ASP A 336 -22.06 -0.11 31.05
CA ASP A 336 -22.05 -1.16 32.07
C ASP A 336 -22.91 -2.35 31.61
N GLY A 337 -22.38 -3.33 30.85
CA GLY A 337 -23.10 -4.58 30.62
C GLY A 337 -22.80 -5.44 29.40
N ASP A 338 -22.35 -4.93 28.25
CA ASP A 338 -22.27 -5.74 27.03
C ASP A 338 -20.82 -6.03 26.63
N GLY A 339 -20.33 -7.18 27.07
CA GLY A 339 -19.10 -7.79 26.55
C GLY A 339 -19.28 -8.24 25.10
N ILE A 340 -18.16 -8.28 24.38
CA ILE A 340 -18.05 -8.92 23.07
C ILE A 340 -18.38 -10.42 23.29
N GLU A 341 -19.54 -10.89 22.79
CA GLU A 341 -19.92 -12.30 22.74
C GLU A 341 -19.42 -12.96 21.44
#